data_AF-A0A377BQS8-F1
#
_entry.id   AF-A0A377BQS8-F1
#
_cell.length_a   1.000
_cell.length_b   1.000
_cell.length_c   1.000
_cell.angle_alpha   90.00
_cell.angle_beta   90.00
_cell.angle_gamma   90.00
#
_symmetry.space_group_name_H-M   'P 1'
#
loop_
_entity.id
_entity.type
_entity.pdbx_description
1 polymer ?
#
loop_
_entity_poly.entity_id
_entity_poly.type
_entity_poly.pdbx_seq_one_letter_code
_entity_poly.pdbx_strand_id
1 'polypeptide(L)' 'MKTGATDGGRYNVMGGGRPVVALCLPTRYLHANSGMISKADYDASAHVDTGFSDDLNRGESQRL' A
#
# COMPACT_ATOMS: atom_id res chain seq x y z
N MET A 1 -4.81 1.39 -23.18
CA MET A 1 -5.00 1.56 -21.72
C MET A 1 -4.26 2.81 -21.29
N LYS A 2 -4.88 3.71 -20.52
CA LYS A 2 -4.11 4.78 -19.85
C LYS A 2 -3.33 4.11 -18.71
N THR A 3 -2.01 4.08 -18.81
CA THR A 3 -1.14 3.50 -17.79
C THR A 3 -0.99 4.50 -16.64
N GLY A 4 -1.17 4.05 -15.40
CA GLY A 4 -0.82 4.83 -14.22
C GLY A 4 0.70 5.04 -14.09
N ALA A 5 1.12 5.92 -13.20
CA ALA A 5 2.53 6.13 -12.87
C ALA A 5 3.15 4.87 -12.22
N THR A 6 4.48 4.76 -12.27
CA THR A 6 5.21 3.68 -11.60
C THR A 6 5.43 4.03 -10.14
N ASP A 7 5.02 3.14 -9.23
CA ASP A 7 5.36 3.22 -7.81
C ASP A 7 6.73 2.58 -7.52
N GLY A 8 7.20 2.73 -6.27
CA GLY A 8 8.46 2.12 -5.84
C GLY A 8 8.41 0.60 -5.65
N GLY A 9 7.22 0.00 -5.64
CA GLY A 9 7.06 -1.44 -5.40
C GLY A 9 7.68 -2.28 -6.52
N ARG A 10 7.61 -1.79 -7.76
CA ARG A 10 8.26 -2.45 -8.91
C ARG A 10 9.78 -2.56 -8.79
N TYR A 11 10.44 -1.70 -8.01
CA TYR A 11 11.88 -1.79 -7.81
C TYR A 11 12.27 -2.88 -6.81
N ASN A 12 11.40 -3.20 -5.86
CA ASN A 12 11.67 -4.18 -4.79
C ASN A 12 11.51 -5.65 -5.22
N VAL A 13 10.87 -5.90 -6.37
CA VAL A 13 10.66 -7.25 -6.92
C VAL A 13 11.77 -7.70 -7.88
N MET A 14 12.79 -6.87 -8.13
CA MET A 14 13.92 -7.20 -8.99
C MET A 14 15.01 -7.99 -8.24
N GLY A 15 15.70 -8.91 -8.91
CA GLY A 15 16.94 -9.54 -8.40
C GLY A 15 16.78 -10.50 -7.22
N GLY A 16 15.72 -11.33 -7.20
CA GLY A 16 15.42 -12.27 -6.09
C GLY A 16 14.49 -11.69 -5.01
N GLY A 17 13.81 -10.58 -5.33
CA GLY A 17 13.08 -9.70 -4.43
C GLY A 17 12.02 -10.34 -3.52
N ARG A 18 11.51 -9.52 -2.61
CA ARG A 18 10.47 -9.90 -1.66
C ARG A 18 9.09 -9.63 -2.26
N PRO A 19 8.04 -10.38 -1.87
CA PRO A 19 6.66 -10.00 -2.19
C PRO A 19 6.37 -8.57 -1.73
N VAL A 20 5.79 -7.76 -2.61
CA VAL A 20 5.44 -6.36 -2.32
C VAL A 20 3.98 -6.11 -2.65
N VAL A 21 3.30 -5.44 -1.72
CA VAL A 21 1.95 -4.91 -1.90
C VAL A 21 2.05 -3.39 -1.82
N ALA A 22 1.50 -2.68 -2.81
CA ALA A 22 1.38 -1.24 -2.79
C ALA A 22 -0.04 -0.85 -2.38
N LEU A 23 -0.17 -0.17 -1.25
CA LEU A 23 -1.43 0.40 -0.76
C LEU A 23 -1.42 1.91 -0.97
N CYS A 24 -2.57 2.48 -1.32
CA CYS A 24 -2.72 3.93 -1.42
C CYS A 24 -4.11 4.38 -0.98
N LEU A 25 -4.20 5.62 -0.52
CA LEU A 25 -5.48 6.25 -0.21
C LEU A 25 -6.02 6.99 -1.44
N PRO A 26 -7.34 6.93 -1.69
CA PRO A 26 -7.97 7.74 -2.71
C PRO A 26 -7.65 9.22 -2.50
N THR A 27 -6.89 9.80 -3.42
CA THR A 27 -6.38 11.16 -3.30
C THR A 27 -6.68 11.94 -4.58
N ARG A 28 -7.20 13.16 -4.42
CA ARG A 28 -7.35 14.13 -5.51
C ARG A 28 -6.26 15.19 -5.43
N TYR A 29 -5.92 15.77 -6.58
CA TYR A 29 -4.91 16.83 -6.70
C TYR A 29 -3.51 16.36 -6.28
N LEU A 30 -3.17 15.11 -6.63
CA LEU A 30 -1.84 14.55 -6.44
C LEU A 30 -0.83 15.37 -7.27
N HIS A 31 0.26 15.81 -6.64
CA HIS A 31 1.27 16.74 -7.17
C HIS A 31 0.86 18.24 -7.24
N ALA A 32 -0.25 18.65 -6.63
CA ALA A 32 -0.55 20.08 -6.42
C ALA A 32 0.03 20.60 -5.08
N ASN A 33 0.06 21.93 -4.89
CA ASN A 33 0.43 22.54 -3.60
C ASN A 33 -0.47 22.09 -2.44
N SER A 34 -1.68 21.64 -2.73
CA SER A 34 -2.60 21.09 -1.74
C SER A 34 -3.39 19.94 -2.35
N GLY A 35 -3.29 18.76 -1.72
CA GLY A 35 -4.07 17.57 -2.05
C GLY A 35 -5.35 17.47 -1.23
N MET A 36 -6.22 16.52 -1.59
CA MET A 36 -7.41 16.19 -0.80
C MET A 36 -7.56 14.68 -0.62
N ILE A 37 -7.79 14.29 0.63
CA ILE A 37 -8.03 12.91 1.07
C ILE A 37 -9.30 12.92 1.92
N SER A 38 -10.11 11.87 1.81
CA SER A 38 -11.28 11.69 2.69
C SER A 38 -10.83 11.39 4.11
N LYS A 39 -11.47 12.01 5.11
CA LYS A 39 -11.21 11.68 6.51
C LYS A 39 -11.52 10.21 6.83
N ALA A 40 -12.59 9.66 6.25
CA ALA A 40 -12.95 8.26 6.46
C ALA A 40 -11.89 7.30 5.89
N ASP A 41 -11.34 7.60 4.71
CA ASP A 41 -10.28 6.77 4.10
C ASP A 41 -8.99 6.86 4.91
N TYR A 42 -8.67 8.06 5.42
CA TYR A 42 -7.54 8.27 6.31
C TYR A 42 -7.67 7.49 7.63
N ASP A 43 -8.84 7.56 8.27
CA ASP A 43 -9.05 6.84 9.53
C ASP A 43 -9.04 5.30 9.31
N ALA A 44 -9.55 4.83 8.17
CA ALA A 44 -9.52 3.41 7.81
C ALA A 44 -8.11 2.89 7.47
N SER A 45 -7.19 3.76 7.03
CA SER A 45 -5.85 3.34 6.61
C SER A 45 -5.06 2.67 7.74
N ALA A 46 -5.21 3.17 8.97
CA ALA A 46 -4.56 2.61 10.14
C ALA A 46 -5.07 1.19 10.47
N HIS A 47 -6.35 0.93 10.22
CA HIS A 47 -6.94 -0.38 10.44
C HIS A 47 -6.44 -1.40 9.41
N VAL A 48 -6.34 -1.00 8.14
CA VAL A 48 -5.84 -1.86 7.07
C VAL A 48 -4.36 -2.20 7.29
N ASP A 49 -3.52 -1.23 7.66
CA ASP A 49 -2.08 -1.44 7.85
C ASP A 49 -1.77 -2.41 9.01
N THR A 50 -2.43 -2.19 10.16
CA THR A 50 -2.27 -3.03 11.34
C THR A 50 -2.85 -4.43 11.13
N GLY A 51 -4.07 -4.54 10.60
CA GLY A 51 -4.71 -5.82 10.32
C GLY A 51 -3.92 -6.65 9.29
N PHE A 52 -3.43 -6.02 8.22
CA PHE A 52 -2.60 -6.70 7.22
C PHE A 52 -1.31 -7.25 7.81
N SER A 53 -0.63 -6.46 8.65
CA SER A 53 0.61 -6.88 9.31
C SER A 53 0.40 -8.06 10.26
N ASP A 54 -0.68 -8.02 11.05
CA ASP A 54 -1.02 -9.10 12.00
C ASP A 54 -1.35 -10.40 11.29
N ASP A 55 -2.18 -10.35 10.24
CA ASP A 55 -2.57 -11.53 9.47
C ASP A 55 -1.39 -12.13 8.71
N LEU A 56 -0.49 -11.29 8.18
CA LEU A 56 0.73 -11.77 7.53
C LEU A 56 1.63 -12.52 8.52
N ASN A 57 1.86 -11.94 9.70
CA ASN A 57 2.68 -12.57 10.73
C ASN A 57 2.11 -13.91 11.21
N ARG A 58 0.78 -13.99 11.37
CA ARG A 58 0.09 -15.24 11.74
C ARG A 58 0.18 -16.29 10.64
N GLY A 59 0.00 -15.89 9.38
CA GLY A 59 0.08 -16.80 8.23
C GLY A 59 1.48 -17.41 8.07
N GLU A 60 2.53 -16.64 8.30
CA GLU A 60 3.91 -17.15 8.28
C GLU A 60 4.21 -18.06 9.48
N SER A 61 3.63 -17.79 10.66
CA SER A 61 3.76 -18.68 11.83
C SER A 61 3.08 -20.04 11.65
N GLN A 62 2.12 -20.18 10.73
CA GLN A 62 1.46 -21.47 10.44
C GLN A 62 2.16 -22.29 9.35
N ARG A 63 3.23 -21.77 8.76
CA ARG A 63 4.06 -22.48 7.75
C ARG A 63 5.27 -23.20 8.33
N LEU A 64 5.54 -23.03 9.62
CA LEU A 64 6.62 -23.69 10.38
C LEU A 64 6.05 -24.78 11.28
#